data_AF-A0A385TJ32-F1
#
_entry.id   AF-A0A385TJ32-F1
#
_cell.length_a   1.000
_cell.length_b   1.000
_cell.length_c   1.000
_cell.angle_alpha   90.00
_cell.angle_beta   90.00
_cell.angle_gamma   90.00
#
_symmetry.space_group_name_H-M   'P 1'
#
loop_
_entity.id
_entity.type
_entity.pdbx_description
1 polymer ?
#
loop_
_entity_poly.entity_id
_entity_poly.type
_entity_poly.pdbx_seq_one_letter_code
_entity_poly.pdbx_strand_id
1 'polypeptide(L)'
;MIDVSPKRRQQLEYIGLNEQGLELLANHREVFAKVVEEVVDRFYAQIGTQPQLMQIIGRTSTVERLKETQRVYWMSLAAGRVDDAYIAERIKIGQVHSRIGLTTDYYLGSYMVYLDIAADLLKQLVPDQWIQVVHALSKMFNLDSQLVLEAYEMKEKEKISNLASDQQKMLEAITTAVQELTAMIVELDQSAALMADNAMKTAEAQDKAHTLTSELGEEILHIEQMGSLIREISDQSHLLGLNAAIEAAHAGELGRGFEVVAGEVRKLATNSKKAMDEIQDKVSGIIRKLGLVEQESEKTSMNARNQAASSQELAAFVKMMEKLADDLESLQHEYDIRKHDIENETLSEKVSV
;
A
#
# COMPACT_ATOMS: atom_id res chain seq x y z
N MET A 1 -9.35 -1.29 58.99
CA MET A 1 -10.30 -1.96 58.05
C MET A 1 -10.23 -1.37 56.66
N ILE A 2 -9.85 -0.09 56.54
CA ILE A 2 -9.56 0.56 55.26
C ILE A 2 -8.07 0.88 55.17
N ASP A 3 -7.37 0.30 54.18
CA ASP A 3 -5.94 0.53 53.93
C ASP A 3 -5.68 0.74 52.43
N VAL A 4 -5.84 1.99 51.99
CA VAL A 4 -5.80 2.37 50.57
C VAL A 4 -5.10 3.73 50.40
N SER A 5 -4.66 4.00 49.17
CA SER A 5 -4.06 5.29 48.81
C SER A 5 -4.92 6.52 49.17
N PRO A 6 -4.34 7.73 49.34
CA PRO A 6 -5.08 8.94 49.68
C PRO A 6 -6.24 9.25 48.72
N LYS A 7 -6.04 9.07 47.41
CA LYS A 7 -7.07 9.26 46.39
C LYS A 7 -8.26 8.31 46.59
N ARG A 8 -7.97 7.03 46.87
CA ARG A 8 -9.01 6.02 47.14
C ARG A 8 -9.73 6.30 48.44
N ARG A 9 -9.02 6.77 49.47
CA ARG A 9 -9.64 7.18 50.73
C ARG A 9 -10.69 8.29 50.51
N GLN A 10 -10.36 9.32 49.73
CA GLN A 10 -11.31 10.38 49.37
C GLN A 10 -12.54 9.84 48.61
N GLN A 11 -12.34 8.88 47.70
CA GLN A 11 -13.43 8.20 46.98
C GLN A 11 -14.37 7.45 47.94
N LEU A 12 -13.80 6.71 48.91
CA LEU A 12 -14.57 5.98 49.93
C LEU A 12 -15.35 6.94 50.85
N GLU A 13 -14.72 8.04 51.25
CA GLU A 13 -15.35 9.11 52.04
C GLU A 13 -16.54 9.74 51.30
N TYR A 14 -16.39 10.02 50.00
CA TYR A 14 -17.45 10.59 49.17
C TYR A 14 -18.71 9.72 49.11
N ILE A 15 -18.55 8.40 48.95
CA ILE A 15 -19.68 7.46 48.95
C ILE A 15 -20.14 7.06 50.36
N GLY A 16 -19.48 7.58 51.40
CA GLY A 16 -19.77 7.31 52.81
C GLY A 16 -19.50 5.86 53.23
N LEU A 17 -18.56 5.17 52.58
CA LEU A 17 -18.10 3.84 52.98
C LEU A 17 -16.98 3.98 54.02
N ASN A 18 -17.31 3.68 55.28
CA ASN A 18 -16.43 3.86 56.43
C ASN A 18 -16.24 2.54 57.20
N GLU A 19 -15.36 2.55 58.21
CA GLU A 19 -15.05 1.34 58.99
C GLU A 19 -16.29 0.77 59.70
N GLN A 20 -17.21 1.61 60.19
CA GLN A 20 -18.46 1.15 60.81
C GLN A 20 -19.35 0.37 59.84
N GLY A 21 -19.45 0.83 58.59
CA GLY A 21 -20.19 0.12 57.54
C GLY A 21 -19.56 -1.24 57.20
N LEU A 22 -18.23 -1.29 57.13
CA LEU A 22 -17.50 -2.55 56.89
C LEU A 22 -17.63 -3.52 58.08
N GLU A 23 -17.60 -3.01 59.30
CA GLU A 23 -17.80 -3.80 60.52
C GLU A 23 -19.22 -4.35 60.60
N LEU A 24 -20.22 -3.54 60.24
CA LEU A 24 -21.61 -3.98 60.16
C LEU A 24 -21.77 -5.17 59.21
N LEU A 25 -21.14 -5.12 58.03
CA LEU A 25 -21.18 -6.23 57.08
C LEU A 25 -20.43 -7.46 57.61
N ALA A 26 -19.27 -7.28 58.24
CA ALA A 26 -18.49 -8.37 58.82
C ALA A 26 -19.23 -9.09 59.96
N ASN A 27 -19.91 -8.34 60.83
CA ASN A 27 -20.69 -8.88 61.93
C ASN A 27 -21.90 -9.71 61.46
N HIS A 28 -22.38 -9.47 60.24
CA HIS A 28 -23.47 -10.21 59.61
C HIS A 28 -22.98 -11.32 58.66
N ARG A 29 -21.69 -11.69 58.68
CA ARG A 29 -21.11 -12.67 57.75
C ARG A 29 -21.84 -14.01 57.69
N GLU A 30 -22.33 -14.52 58.83
CA GLU A 30 -23.12 -15.77 58.87
C GLU A 30 -24.50 -15.63 58.22
N VAL A 31 -25.12 -14.45 58.33
CA VAL A 31 -26.37 -14.12 57.61
C VAL A 31 -26.08 -14.02 56.12
N PHE A 32 -25.00 -13.35 55.73
CA PHE A 32 -24.56 -13.27 54.34
C PHE A 32 -24.32 -14.64 53.71
N ALA A 33 -23.74 -15.61 54.44
CA ALA A 33 -23.57 -16.97 53.95
C ALA A 33 -24.91 -17.65 53.57
N LYS A 34 -25.99 -17.37 54.32
CA LYS A 34 -27.35 -17.85 54.00
C LYS A 34 -27.97 -17.11 52.82
N VAL A 35 -27.78 -15.79 52.76
CA VAL A 35 -28.27 -14.94 51.67
C VAL A 35 -27.62 -15.32 50.34
N VAL A 36 -26.32 -15.61 50.35
CA VAL A 36 -25.51 -15.87 49.15
C VAL A 36 -25.98 -17.06 48.34
N GLU A 37 -26.38 -18.16 48.99
CA GLU A 37 -26.87 -19.35 48.27
C GLU A 37 -28.07 -18.99 47.39
N GLU A 38 -29.07 -18.33 47.98
CA GLU A 38 -30.31 -17.96 47.28
C GLU A 38 -30.09 -16.84 46.26
N VAL A 39 -29.26 -15.83 46.59
CA VAL A 39 -28.97 -14.72 45.68
C VAL A 39 -28.28 -15.21 44.41
N VAL A 40 -27.28 -16.07 44.55
CA VAL A 40 -26.54 -16.59 43.39
C VAL A 40 -27.45 -17.43 42.51
N ASP A 41 -28.28 -18.31 43.09
CA ASP A 41 -29.18 -19.15 42.31
C ASP A 41 -30.25 -18.34 41.55
N ARG A 42 -30.87 -17.36 42.22
CA ARG A 42 -31.84 -16.46 41.58
C ARG A 42 -31.20 -15.53 40.54
N PHE A 43 -30.00 -15.04 40.79
CA PHE A 43 -29.26 -14.24 39.82
C PHE A 43 -29.02 -15.01 38.52
N TYR A 44 -28.51 -16.25 38.60
CA TYR A 44 -28.29 -17.05 37.39
C TYR A 44 -29.60 -17.52 36.73
N ALA A 45 -30.68 -17.67 37.48
CA ALA A 45 -32.01 -17.86 36.88
C ALA A 45 -32.42 -16.64 36.04
N GLN A 46 -32.19 -15.42 36.53
CA GLN A 46 -32.42 -14.18 35.78
C GLN A 46 -31.51 -14.08 34.56
N ILE A 47 -30.21 -14.37 34.69
CA ILE A 47 -29.27 -14.39 33.57
C ILE A 47 -29.69 -15.41 32.50
N GLY A 48 -30.24 -16.57 32.91
CA GLY A 48 -30.77 -17.59 32.02
C GLY A 48 -31.89 -17.10 31.10
N THR A 49 -32.58 -16.02 31.46
CA THR A 49 -33.61 -15.39 30.61
C THR A 49 -33.03 -14.56 29.46
N GLN A 50 -31.72 -14.28 29.47
CA GLN A 50 -31.04 -13.44 28.49
C GLN A 50 -30.15 -14.30 27.57
N PRO A 51 -30.58 -14.61 26.33
CA PRO A 51 -29.84 -15.51 25.43
C PRO A 51 -28.41 -15.05 25.15
N GLN A 52 -28.18 -13.73 25.02
CA GLN A 52 -26.87 -13.16 24.75
C GLN A 52 -25.88 -13.41 25.90
N LEU A 53 -26.34 -13.31 27.17
CA LEU A 53 -25.50 -13.57 28.33
C LEU A 53 -25.17 -15.07 28.45
N MET A 54 -26.15 -15.93 28.16
CA MET A 54 -25.94 -17.39 28.11
C MET A 54 -24.93 -17.80 27.04
N GLN A 55 -24.92 -17.11 25.90
CA GLN A 55 -23.90 -17.33 24.86
C GLN A 55 -22.49 -16.95 25.35
N ILE A 56 -22.34 -15.83 26.05
CA ILE A 56 -21.04 -15.43 26.64
C ILE A 56 -20.56 -16.49 27.65
N ILE A 57 -21.46 -16.95 28.53
CA ILE A 57 -21.16 -18.00 29.50
C ILE A 57 -20.72 -19.26 28.78
N GLY A 58 -21.50 -19.78 27.82
CA GLY A 58 -21.20 -21.02 27.10
C GLY A 58 -19.86 -21.00 26.34
N ARG A 59 -19.33 -19.81 25.98
CA ARG A 59 -18.01 -19.67 25.34
C ARG A 59 -16.85 -19.63 26.33
N THR A 60 -17.11 -19.34 27.60
CA THR A 60 -16.06 -18.95 28.58
C THR A 60 -16.06 -19.77 29.87
N SER A 61 -17.19 -20.36 30.26
CA SER A 61 -17.36 -21.10 31.52
C SER A 61 -18.65 -21.95 31.51
N THR A 62 -19.09 -22.42 32.68
CA THR A 62 -20.41 -23.01 32.92
C THR A 62 -21.13 -22.26 34.05
N VAL A 63 -22.46 -22.36 34.10
CA VAL A 63 -23.26 -21.70 35.16
C VAL A 63 -22.85 -22.21 36.53
N GLU A 64 -22.66 -23.53 36.69
CA GLU A 64 -22.30 -24.16 37.96
C GLU A 64 -20.98 -23.62 38.51
N ARG A 65 -19.95 -23.56 37.65
CA ARG A 65 -18.65 -23.02 38.02
C ARG A 65 -18.73 -21.53 38.33
N LEU A 66 -19.51 -20.78 37.56
CA LEU A 66 -19.67 -19.34 37.80
C LEU A 66 -20.41 -19.07 39.11
N LYS A 67 -21.42 -19.86 39.46
CA LYS A 67 -22.11 -19.81 40.76
C LYS A 67 -21.13 -19.96 41.91
N GLU A 68 -20.20 -20.92 41.86
CA GLU A 68 -19.16 -21.08 42.89
C GLU A 68 -18.30 -19.81 43.02
N THR A 69 -17.81 -19.27 41.92
CA THR A 69 -17.00 -18.04 41.95
C THR A 69 -17.79 -16.83 42.45
N GLN A 70 -19.08 -16.76 42.13
CA GLN A 70 -19.95 -15.68 42.55
C GLN A 70 -20.25 -15.73 44.05
N ARG A 71 -20.36 -16.93 44.65
CA ARG A 71 -20.46 -17.08 46.11
C ARG A 71 -19.21 -16.56 46.82
N VAL A 72 -18.04 -16.89 46.30
CA VAL A 72 -16.76 -16.40 46.85
C VAL A 72 -16.68 -14.88 46.76
N TYR A 73 -17.06 -14.30 45.62
CA TYR A 73 -17.16 -12.85 45.44
C TYR A 73 -18.08 -12.23 46.50
N TRP A 74 -19.29 -12.74 46.67
CA TRP A 74 -20.23 -12.19 47.64
C TRP A 74 -19.73 -12.27 49.08
N MET A 75 -19.12 -13.39 49.48
CA MET A 75 -18.55 -13.54 50.82
C MET A 75 -17.39 -12.57 51.08
N SER A 76 -16.70 -12.12 50.02
CA SER A 76 -15.66 -11.11 50.15
C SER A 76 -16.20 -9.69 50.44
N LEU A 77 -17.47 -9.40 50.12
CA LEU A 77 -18.12 -8.12 50.47
C LEU A 77 -18.35 -8.00 51.99
N ALA A 78 -18.56 -9.13 52.67
CA ALA A 78 -18.70 -9.23 54.12
C ALA A 78 -17.38 -9.58 54.83
N ALA A 79 -16.22 -9.29 54.20
CA ALA A 79 -14.91 -9.52 54.80
C ALA A 79 -14.49 -8.42 55.78
N GLY A 80 -15.17 -7.28 55.78
CA GLY A 80 -14.86 -6.15 56.67
C GLY A 80 -13.56 -5.41 56.34
N ARG A 81 -12.98 -5.64 55.15
CA ARG A 81 -11.72 -4.99 54.72
C ARG A 81 -11.82 -4.48 53.30
N VAL A 82 -11.30 -3.27 53.07
CA VAL A 82 -11.05 -2.71 51.74
C VAL A 82 -9.61 -2.21 51.74
N ASP A 83 -8.76 -2.90 51.00
CA ASP A 83 -7.35 -2.57 50.83
C ASP A 83 -6.96 -2.60 49.35
N ASP A 84 -5.72 -2.24 49.05
CA ASP A 84 -5.22 -2.24 47.67
C ASP A 84 -5.30 -3.63 47.00
N ALA A 85 -5.22 -4.73 47.76
CA ALA A 85 -5.39 -6.08 47.23
C ALA A 85 -6.85 -6.37 46.84
N TYR A 86 -7.82 -5.96 47.67
CA TYR A 86 -9.23 -5.99 47.34
C TYR A 86 -9.51 -5.21 46.05
N ILE A 87 -8.99 -3.98 45.96
CA ILE A 87 -9.17 -3.11 44.80
C ILE A 87 -8.57 -3.74 43.54
N ALA A 88 -7.34 -4.25 43.60
CA ALA A 88 -6.68 -4.89 42.47
C ALA A 88 -7.47 -6.09 41.93
N GLU A 89 -8.05 -6.91 42.82
CA GLU A 89 -8.88 -8.04 42.42
C GLU A 89 -10.17 -7.57 41.72
N ARG A 90 -10.81 -6.50 42.19
CA ARG A 90 -12.01 -5.94 41.52
C ARG A 90 -11.72 -5.38 40.13
N ILE A 91 -10.60 -4.67 39.98
CA ILE A 91 -10.15 -4.19 38.67
C ILE A 91 -9.90 -5.38 37.73
N LYS A 92 -9.22 -6.43 38.21
CA LYS A 92 -8.98 -7.66 37.44
C LYS A 92 -10.28 -8.35 37.00
N ILE A 93 -11.28 -8.42 37.88
CA ILE A 93 -12.61 -8.93 37.53
C ILE A 93 -13.24 -8.07 36.42
N GLY A 94 -13.17 -6.74 36.52
CA GLY A 94 -13.63 -5.82 35.49
C GLY A 94 -12.95 -6.07 34.14
N GLN A 95 -11.63 -6.24 34.13
CA GLN A 95 -10.84 -6.57 32.93
C GLN A 95 -11.27 -7.90 32.29
N VAL A 96 -11.53 -8.93 33.10
CA VAL A 96 -12.01 -10.23 32.59
C VAL A 96 -13.35 -10.07 31.87
N HIS A 97 -14.30 -9.35 32.47
CA HIS A 97 -15.62 -9.14 31.88
C HIS A 97 -15.57 -8.29 30.61
N SER A 98 -14.73 -7.25 30.61
CA SER A 98 -14.46 -6.45 29.41
C SER A 98 -13.84 -7.31 28.30
N ARG A 99 -12.95 -8.25 28.64
CA ARG A 99 -12.29 -9.15 27.68
C ARG A 99 -13.25 -10.15 27.04
N ILE A 100 -14.24 -10.66 27.78
CA ILE A 100 -15.25 -11.60 27.26
C ILE A 100 -16.41 -10.89 26.53
N GLY A 101 -16.40 -9.56 26.48
CA GLY A 101 -17.39 -8.76 25.75
C GLY A 101 -18.70 -8.57 26.52
N LEU A 102 -18.70 -8.68 27.84
CA LEU A 102 -19.86 -8.25 28.63
C LEU A 102 -19.97 -6.72 28.57
N THR A 103 -21.14 -6.18 28.25
CA THR A 103 -21.34 -4.73 28.21
C THR A 103 -21.56 -4.17 29.62
N THR A 104 -21.26 -2.90 29.81
CA THR A 104 -21.48 -2.19 31.08
C THR A 104 -22.94 -2.21 31.50
N ASP A 105 -23.89 -2.24 30.57
CA ASP A 105 -25.32 -2.22 30.87
C ASP A 105 -25.76 -3.44 31.68
N TYR A 106 -25.37 -4.64 31.23
CA TYR A 106 -25.68 -5.88 31.95
C TYR A 106 -24.81 -6.05 33.19
N TYR A 107 -23.56 -5.59 33.15
CA TYR A 107 -22.69 -5.62 34.32
C TYR A 107 -23.28 -4.77 35.45
N LEU A 108 -23.56 -3.49 35.18
CA LEU A 108 -24.09 -2.56 36.18
C LEU A 108 -25.51 -2.96 36.60
N GLY A 109 -26.34 -3.42 35.67
CA GLY A 109 -27.67 -3.96 35.97
C GLY A 109 -27.64 -5.16 36.92
N SER A 110 -26.58 -5.97 36.90
CA SER A 110 -26.43 -7.11 37.80
C SER A 110 -26.38 -6.68 39.28
N TYR A 111 -25.83 -5.51 39.59
CA TYR A 111 -25.84 -4.98 40.97
C TYR A 111 -27.25 -4.66 41.46
N MET A 112 -28.15 -4.21 40.58
CA MET A 112 -29.55 -3.98 40.95
C MET A 112 -30.27 -5.30 41.20
N VAL A 113 -30.09 -6.30 40.33
CA VAL A 113 -30.64 -7.65 40.53
C VAL A 113 -30.16 -8.23 41.87
N TYR A 114 -28.87 -8.06 42.17
CA TYR A 114 -28.30 -8.47 43.45
C TYR A 114 -28.92 -7.76 44.66
N LEU A 115 -29.09 -6.44 44.59
CA LEU A 115 -29.67 -5.67 45.69
C LEU A 115 -31.14 -6.00 45.93
N ASP A 116 -31.95 -6.17 44.88
CA ASP A 116 -33.37 -6.52 45.01
C ASP A 116 -33.54 -7.86 45.74
N ILE A 117 -32.81 -8.89 45.30
CA ILE A 117 -32.89 -10.23 45.92
C ILE A 117 -32.34 -10.18 47.35
N ALA A 118 -31.20 -9.51 47.58
CA ALA A 118 -30.59 -9.43 48.90
C ALA A 118 -31.44 -8.65 49.89
N ALA A 119 -32.10 -7.56 49.48
CA ALA A 119 -32.96 -6.76 50.35
C ALA A 119 -34.15 -7.57 50.87
N ASP A 120 -34.80 -8.35 50.00
CA ASP A 120 -35.91 -9.23 50.38
C ASP A 120 -35.49 -10.28 51.43
N LEU A 121 -34.31 -10.87 51.26
CA LEU A 121 -33.78 -11.88 52.18
C LEU A 121 -33.30 -11.27 53.50
N LEU A 122 -32.59 -10.14 53.45
CA LEU A 122 -32.09 -9.45 54.64
C LEU A 122 -33.24 -8.95 55.51
N LYS A 123 -34.34 -8.48 54.91
CA LYS A 123 -35.55 -8.09 55.65
C LYS A 123 -36.13 -9.23 56.49
N GLN A 124 -36.01 -10.48 56.02
CA GLN A 124 -36.49 -11.66 56.75
C GLN A 124 -35.50 -12.12 57.81
N LEU A 125 -34.20 -12.05 57.53
CA LEU A 125 -33.16 -12.62 58.37
C LEU A 125 -32.66 -11.67 59.48
N VAL A 126 -32.71 -10.36 59.26
CA VAL A 126 -32.24 -9.31 60.17
C VAL A 126 -33.21 -8.13 60.24
N PRO A 127 -34.47 -8.34 60.64
CA PRO A 127 -35.55 -7.34 60.51
C PRO A 127 -35.30 -6.01 61.24
N ASP A 128 -34.46 -5.99 62.27
CA ASP A 128 -34.17 -4.77 63.04
C ASP A 128 -33.06 -3.91 62.41
N GLN A 129 -32.24 -4.48 61.53
CA GLN A 129 -31.04 -3.81 60.98
C GLN A 129 -30.91 -3.91 59.45
N TRP A 130 -31.89 -4.52 58.76
CA TRP A 130 -31.78 -4.80 57.32
C TRP A 130 -31.55 -3.54 56.47
N ILE A 131 -32.11 -2.39 56.84
CA ILE A 131 -31.89 -1.11 56.13
C ILE A 131 -30.42 -0.70 56.20
N GLN A 132 -29.83 -0.75 57.40
CA GLN A 132 -28.43 -0.40 57.62
C GLN A 132 -27.49 -1.35 56.86
N VAL A 133 -27.80 -2.65 56.87
CA VAL A 133 -27.04 -3.68 56.15
C VAL A 133 -27.15 -3.47 54.62
N VAL A 134 -28.36 -3.22 54.10
CA VAL A 134 -28.57 -2.93 52.67
C VAL A 134 -27.87 -1.64 52.24
N HIS A 135 -27.89 -0.58 53.07
CA HIS A 135 -27.14 0.65 52.78
C HIS A 135 -25.63 0.41 52.73
N ALA A 136 -25.07 -0.36 53.66
CA ALA A 136 -23.66 -0.71 53.65
C ALA A 136 -23.28 -1.56 52.42
N LEU A 137 -24.12 -2.55 52.07
CA LEU A 137 -23.94 -3.39 50.89
C LEU A 137 -24.05 -2.56 49.59
N SER A 138 -24.99 -1.62 49.50
CA SER A 138 -25.16 -0.73 48.35
C SER A 138 -23.92 0.12 48.11
N LYS A 139 -23.27 0.61 49.17
CA LYS A 139 -22.00 1.35 49.08
C LYS A 139 -20.85 0.47 48.59
N MET A 140 -20.79 -0.79 49.03
CA MET A 140 -19.82 -1.75 48.51
C MET A 140 -20.04 -2.04 47.01
N PHE A 141 -21.28 -2.24 46.58
CA PHE A 141 -21.59 -2.40 45.15
C PHE A 141 -21.31 -1.15 44.33
N ASN A 142 -21.54 0.03 44.90
CA ASN A 142 -21.20 1.27 44.22
C ASN A 142 -19.67 1.40 44.04
N LEU A 143 -18.87 1.06 45.06
CA LEU A 143 -17.41 1.00 44.93
C LEU A 143 -16.99 0.00 43.85
N ASP A 144 -17.50 -1.23 43.87
CA ASP A 144 -17.17 -2.24 42.87
C ASP A 144 -17.57 -1.79 41.45
N SER A 145 -18.71 -1.11 41.30
CA SER A 145 -19.14 -0.51 40.03
C SER A 145 -18.14 0.52 39.51
N GLN A 146 -17.65 1.41 40.38
CA GLN A 146 -16.65 2.42 40.01
C GLN A 146 -15.33 1.77 39.58
N LEU A 147 -14.86 0.74 40.29
CA LEU A 147 -13.62 0.01 39.97
C LEU A 147 -13.73 -0.77 38.65
N VAL A 148 -14.91 -1.33 38.36
CA VAL A 148 -15.16 -2.01 37.09
C VAL A 148 -15.21 -1.01 35.94
N LEU A 149 -15.90 0.13 36.10
CA LEU A 149 -15.91 1.18 35.07
C LEU A 149 -14.51 1.68 34.77
N GLU A 150 -13.69 1.90 35.80
CA GLU A 150 -12.28 2.24 35.66
C GLU A 150 -11.50 1.21 34.83
N ALA A 151 -11.74 -0.09 35.04
CA ALA A 151 -11.12 -1.15 34.24
C ALA A 151 -11.53 -1.10 32.76
N TYR A 152 -12.79 -0.76 32.45
CA TYR A 152 -13.26 -0.61 31.07
C TYR A 152 -12.65 0.63 30.41
N GLU A 153 -12.58 1.75 31.12
CA GLU A 153 -11.95 2.98 30.64
C GLU A 153 -10.45 2.80 30.35
N MET A 154 -9.73 2.08 31.23
CA MET A 154 -8.31 1.78 31.01
C MET A 154 -8.07 1.03 29.69
N LYS A 155 -8.92 0.02 29.40
CA LYS A 155 -8.82 -0.75 28.16
C LYS A 155 -9.13 0.09 26.93
N GLU A 156 -10.13 0.97 27.00
CA GLU A 156 -10.45 1.85 25.87
C GLU A 156 -9.32 2.87 25.63
N LYS A 157 -8.74 3.43 26.70
CA LYS A 157 -7.55 4.30 26.60
C LYS A 157 -6.35 3.60 25.97
N GLU A 158 -6.09 2.36 26.36
CA GLU A 158 -5.02 1.54 25.77
C GLU A 158 -5.25 1.31 24.27
N LYS A 159 -6.49 0.96 23.89
CA LYS A 159 -6.87 0.78 22.48
C LYS A 159 -6.69 2.06 21.67
N ILE A 160 -7.12 3.20 22.19
CA ILE A 160 -6.95 4.52 21.56
C ILE A 160 -5.45 4.84 21.41
N SER A 161 -4.65 4.60 22.44
CA SER A 161 -3.19 4.82 22.40
C SER A 161 -2.50 3.95 21.33
N ASN A 162 -2.91 2.69 21.20
CA ASN A 162 -2.36 1.79 20.19
C ASN A 162 -2.75 2.25 18.77
N LEU A 163 -4.02 2.62 18.56
CA LEU A 163 -4.48 3.17 17.28
C LEU A 163 -3.73 4.46 16.90
N ALA A 164 -3.49 5.35 17.86
CA ALA A 164 -2.71 6.57 17.64
C ALA A 164 -1.24 6.26 17.27
N SER A 165 -0.62 5.28 17.95
CA SER A 165 0.75 4.85 17.62
C SER A 165 0.84 4.23 16.22
N ASP A 166 -0.13 3.41 15.84
CA ASP A 166 -0.16 2.79 14.51
C ASP A 166 -0.41 3.84 13.40
N GLN A 167 -1.29 4.82 13.65
CA GLN A 167 -1.47 5.96 12.74
C GLN A 167 -0.18 6.76 12.56
N GLN A 168 0.59 7.00 13.63
CA GLN A 168 1.87 7.70 13.53
C GLN A 168 2.87 6.93 12.65
N LYS A 169 3.02 5.62 12.84
CA LYS A 169 3.92 4.80 12.02
C LYS A 169 3.52 4.82 10.54
N MET A 170 2.22 4.80 10.27
CA MET A 170 1.70 4.88 8.90
C MET A 170 2.06 6.23 8.25
N LEU A 171 1.99 7.33 8.98
CA LEU A 171 2.36 8.66 8.48
C LEU A 171 3.86 8.83 8.24
N GLU A 172 4.70 8.29 9.13
CA GLU A 172 6.14 8.23 8.91
C GLU A 172 6.46 7.46 7.62
N ALA A 173 5.80 6.32 7.39
CA ALA A 173 5.95 5.56 6.14
C ALA A 173 5.47 6.32 4.90
N ILE A 174 4.35 7.05 5.00
CA ILE A 174 3.86 7.92 3.91
C ILE A 174 4.89 9.02 3.61
N THR A 175 5.49 9.64 4.63
CA THR A 175 6.51 10.69 4.46
C THR A 175 7.70 10.17 3.67
N THR A 176 8.22 9.00 4.04
CA THR A 176 9.33 8.36 3.32
C THR A 176 8.92 8.04 1.88
N ALA A 177 7.72 7.50 1.66
CA ALA A 177 7.22 7.20 0.32
C ALA A 177 7.08 8.46 -0.55
N VAL A 178 6.64 9.59 0.01
CA VAL A 178 6.55 10.88 -0.69
C VAL A 178 7.95 11.38 -1.07
N GLN A 179 8.94 11.30 -0.18
CA GLN A 179 10.31 11.71 -0.49
C GLN A 179 10.93 10.87 -1.62
N GLU A 180 10.73 9.55 -1.60
CA GLU A 180 11.14 8.66 -2.68
C GLU A 180 10.41 8.98 -3.99
N LEU A 181 9.11 9.28 -3.90
CA LEU A 181 8.31 9.68 -5.05
C LEU A 181 8.83 10.95 -5.71
N THR A 182 9.13 11.99 -4.93
CA THR A 182 9.69 13.25 -5.42
C THR A 182 11.03 13.05 -6.12
N ALA A 183 11.90 12.19 -5.57
CA ALA A 183 13.16 11.84 -6.24
C ALA A 183 12.93 11.13 -7.59
N MET A 184 11.99 10.17 -7.63
CA MET A 184 11.64 9.47 -8.88
C MET A 184 11.01 10.41 -9.91
N ILE A 185 10.21 11.39 -9.50
CA ILE A 185 9.61 12.41 -10.39
C ILE A 185 10.71 13.19 -11.11
N VAL A 186 11.73 13.66 -10.39
CA VAL A 186 12.86 14.41 -10.97
C VAL A 186 13.63 13.56 -11.99
N GLU A 187 13.90 12.30 -11.66
CA GLU A 187 14.59 11.38 -12.58
C GLU A 187 13.75 11.07 -13.83
N LEU A 188 12.44 10.87 -13.67
CA LEU A 188 11.52 10.64 -14.78
C LEU A 188 11.41 11.85 -15.71
N ASP A 189 11.34 13.07 -15.17
CA ASP A 189 11.31 14.30 -15.97
C ASP A 189 12.57 14.42 -16.84
N GLN A 190 13.74 14.24 -16.22
CA GLN A 190 15.01 14.27 -16.94
C GLN A 190 15.08 13.18 -18.02
N SER A 191 14.62 11.97 -17.70
CA SER A 191 14.59 10.85 -18.65
C SER A 191 13.66 11.12 -19.83
N ALA A 192 12.46 11.67 -19.58
CA ALA A 192 11.52 12.06 -20.62
C ALA A 192 12.10 13.15 -21.54
N ALA A 193 12.76 14.16 -20.97
CA ALA A 193 13.43 15.21 -21.73
C ALA A 193 14.55 14.68 -22.63
N LEU A 194 15.43 13.82 -22.09
CA LEU A 194 16.49 13.16 -22.85
C LEU A 194 15.93 12.27 -23.96
N MET A 195 14.84 11.56 -23.69
CA MET A 195 14.18 10.72 -24.67
C MET A 195 13.58 11.53 -25.82
N ALA A 196 12.96 12.67 -25.54
CA ALA A 196 12.44 13.57 -26.56
C ALA A 196 13.56 14.15 -27.45
N ASP A 197 14.68 14.58 -26.84
CA ASP A 197 15.85 15.09 -27.57
C ASP A 197 16.48 14.02 -28.48
N ASN A 198 16.66 12.80 -27.97
CA ASN A 198 17.18 11.68 -28.75
C ASN A 198 16.26 11.29 -29.91
N ALA A 199 14.95 11.31 -29.69
CA ALA A 199 13.96 11.07 -30.73
C ALA A 199 14.05 12.12 -31.84
N MET A 200 14.16 13.41 -31.48
CA MET A 200 14.33 14.50 -32.44
C MET A 200 15.63 14.35 -33.25
N LYS A 201 16.76 14.10 -32.60
CA LYS A 201 18.05 13.85 -33.25
C LYS A 201 18.02 12.63 -34.18
N THR A 202 17.31 11.58 -33.79
CA THR A 202 17.13 10.37 -34.62
C THR A 202 16.31 10.68 -35.87
N ALA A 203 15.21 11.42 -35.74
CA ALA A 203 14.40 11.85 -36.88
C ALA A 203 15.21 12.72 -37.84
N GLU A 204 15.96 13.71 -37.35
CA GLU A 204 16.85 14.54 -38.18
C GLU A 204 17.93 13.72 -38.89
N ALA A 205 18.50 12.71 -38.22
CA ALA A 205 19.49 11.81 -38.82
C ALA A 205 18.88 10.96 -39.94
N GLN A 206 17.63 10.50 -39.78
CA GLN A 206 16.93 9.74 -40.82
C GLN A 206 16.54 10.62 -42.01
N ASP A 207 16.11 11.87 -41.80
CA ASP A 207 15.83 12.81 -42.89
C ASP A 207 17.11 13.07 -43.72
N LYS A 208 18.27 13.22 -43.05
CA LYS A 208 19.57 13.32 -43.75
C LYS A 208 19.93 12.05 -44.51
N ALA A 209 19.69 10.88 -43.92
CA ALA A 209 19.94 9.59 -44.57
C ALA A 209 19.03 9.41 -45.80
N HIS A 210 17.78 9.85 -45.74
CA HIS A 210 16.86 9.85 -46.86
C HIS A 210 17.37 10.72 -48.02
N THR A 211 17.84 11.94 -47.75
CA THR A 211 18.45 12.80 -48.79
C THR A 211 19.66 12.13 -49.44
N LEU A 212 20.60 11.60 -48.63
CA LEU A 212 21.80 10.95 -49.16
C LEU A 212 21.50 9.68 -49.97
N THR A 213 20.48 8.91 -49.58
CA THR A 213 20.07 7.71 -50.33
C THR A 213 19.36 8.07 -51.63
N SER A 214 18.58 9.15 -51.64
CA SER A 214 17.99 9.70 -52.88
C SER A 214 19.06 10.17 -53.86
N GLU A 215 20.05 10.96 -53.40
CA GLU A 215 21.18 11.41 -54.21
C GLU A 215 21.98 10.22 -54.77
N LEU A 216 22.23 9.20 -53.95
CA LEU A 216 22.91 7.98 -54.40
C LEU A 216 22.08 7.19 -55.42
N GLY A 217 20.76 7.21 -55.31
CA GLY A 217 19.84 6.64 -56.30
C GLY A 217 19.98 7.32 -57.67
N GLU A 218 20.10 8.65 -57.71
CA GLU A 218 20.33 9.41 -58.94
C GLU A 218 21.69 9.08 -59.58
N GLU A 219 22.76 9.01 -58.78
CA GLU A 219 24.10 8.64 -59.27
C GLU A 219 24.12 7.23 -59.87
N ILE A 220 23.35 6.29 -59.31
CA ILE A 220 23.22 4.95 -59.86
C ILE A 220 22.53 4.95 -61.23
N LEU A 221 21.50 5.77 -61.43
CA LEU A 221 20.85 5.92 -62.74
C LEU A 221 21.83 6.42 -63.80
N HIS A 222 22.74 7.33 -63.44
CA HIS A 222 23.81 7.76 -64.34
C HIS A 222 24.76 6.61 -64.70
N ILE A 223 25.12 5.75 -63.74
CA ILE A 223 25.97 4.57 -63.99
C ILE A 223 25.27 3.58 -64.93
N GLU A 224 23.97 3.34 -64.77
CA GLU A 224 23.21 2.47 -65.68
C GLU A 224 23.20 3.01 -67.12
N GLN A 225 23.00 4.32 -67.29
CA GLN A 225 23.05 4.99 -68.59
C GLN A 225 24.43 4.87 -69.24
N MET A 226 25.50 5.11 -68.48
CA MET A 226 26.88 4.94 -68.96
C MET A 226 27.17 3.48 -69.32
N GLY A 227 26.71 2.52 -68.51
CA GLY A 227 26.87 1.09 -68.78
C GLY A 227 26.18 0.66 -70.07
N SER A 228 24.98 1.18 -70.35
CA SER A 228 24.26 0.95 -71.61
C SER A 228 25.05 1.49 -72.81
N LEU A 229 25.58 2.71 -72.71
CA LEU A 229 26.39 3.33 -73.77
C LEU A 229 27.67 2.52 -74.05
N ILE A 230 28.38 2.08 -73.00
CA ILE A 230 29.60 1.28 -73.16
C ILE A 230 29.29 -0.09 -73.78
N ARG A 231 28.15 -0.70 -73.45
CA ARG A 231 27.69 -1.95 -74.08
C ARG A 231 27.44 -1.74 -75.57
N GLU A 232 26.80 -0.65 -75.97
CA GLU A 232 26.59 -0.29 -77.37
C GLU A 232 27.92 -0.08 -78.11
N ILE A 233 28.86 0.67 -77.52
CA ILE A 233 30.21 0.86 -78.07
C ILE A 233 30.95 -0.46 -78.22
N SER A 234 30.80 -1.38 -77.25
CA SER A 234 31.43 -2.71 -77.29
C SER A 234 30.85 -3.54 -78.43
N ASP A 235 29.53 -3.54 -78.62
CA ASP A 235 28.88 -4.24 -79.73
C ASP A 235 29.30 -3.66 -81.10
N GLN A 236 29.37 -2.33 -81.23
CA GLN A 236 29.88 -1.67 -82.43
C GLN A 236 31.35 -1.99 -82.69
N SER A 237 32.20 -1.98 -81.65
CA SER A 237 33.62 -2.30 -81.76
C SER A 237 33.85 -3.77 -82.14
N HIS A 238 32.99 -4.68 -81.66
CA HIS A 238 33.02 -6.08 -82.06
C HIS A 238 32.69 -6.25 -83.55
N LEU A 239 31.69 -5.52 -84.05
CA LEU A 239 31.33 -5.51 -85.48
C LEU A 239 32.43 -4.87 -86.34
N LEU A 240 33.03 -3.77 -85.89
CA LEU A 240 34.16 -3.13 -86.56
C LEU A 240 35.36 -4.07 -86.66
N GLY A 241 35.70 -4.76 -85.56
CA GLY A 241 36.76 -5.76 -85.56
C GLY A 241 36.45 -6.96 -86.45
N LEU A 242 35.18 -7.36 -86.56
CA LEU A 242 34.75 -8.41 -87.50
C LEU A 242 34.95 -7.98 -88.95
N ASN A 243 34.50 -6.77 -89.31
CA ASN A 243 34.66 -6.22 -90.65
C ASN A 243 36.15 -6.07 -91.01
N ALA A 244 36.98 -5.60 -90.07
CA ALA A 244 38.42 -5.49 -90.26
C ALA A 244 39.10 -6.86 -90.47
N ALA A 245 38.66 -7.90 -89.77
CA ALA A 245 39.17 -9.25 -89.96
C ALA A 245 38.80 -9.82 -91.35
N ILE A 246 37.59 -9.54 -91.84
CA ILE A 246 37.16 -9.92 -93.20
C ILE A 246 38.05 -9.24 -94.25
N GLU A 247 38.30 -7.93 -94.11
CA GLU A 247 39.13 -7.18 -95.05
C GLU A 247 40.60 -7.64 -95.02
N ALA A 248 41.11 -7.93 -93.82
CA ALA A 248 42.45 -8.49 -93.63
C ALA A 248 42.62 -9.85 -94.33
N ALA A 249 41.61 -10.73 -94.26
CA ALA A 249 41.59 -12.00 -94.99
C ALA A 249 41.50 -11.79 -96.51
N HIS A 250 40.79 -10.75 -96.97
CA HIS A 250 40.69 -10.37 -98.38
C HIS A 250 42.03 -9.90 -98.97
N ALA A 251 42.82 -9.17 -98.18
CA ALA A 251 44.15 -8.67 -98.57
C ALA A 251 45.26 -9.75 -98.59
N GLY A 252 44.97 -10.98 -98.16
CA GLY A 252 45.90 -12.12 -98.20
C GLY A 252 47.17 -11.89 -97.37
N GLU A 253 48.35 -12.15 -97.96
CA GLU A 253 49.65 -12.01 -97.27
C GLU A 253 49.91 -10.58 -96.74
N LEU A 254 49.39 -9.54 -97.41
CA LEU A 254 49.54 -8.15 -97.00
C LEU A 254 48.65 -7.77 -95.81
N GLY A 255 47.60 -8.55 -95.53
CA GLY A 255 46.62 -8.29 -94.47
C GLY A 255 46.95 -8.92 -93.11
N ARG A 256 47.98 -9.78 -93.02
CA ARG A 256 48.30 -10.55 -91.80
C ARG A 256 48.50 -9.70 -90.54
N GLY A 257 49.13 -8.53 -90.66
CA GLY A 257 49.30 -7.60 -89.54
C GLY A 257 47.98 -6.98 -89.07
N PHE A 258 47.09 -6.67 -90.02
CA PHE A 258 45.75 -6.14 -89.74
C PHE A 258 44.83 -7.19 -89.11
N GLU A 259 44.96 -8.46 -89.49
CA GLU A 259 44.18 -9.56 -88.90
C GLU A 259 44.42 -9.72 -87.39
N VAL A 260 45.68 -9.58 -86.95
CA VAL A 260 46.04 -9.61 -85.53
C VAL A 260 45.39 -8.45 -84.77
N VAL A 261 45.42 -7.24 -85.33
CA VAL A 261 44.80 -6.05 -84.72
C VAL A 261 43.28 -6.22 -84.64
N ALA A 262 42.64 -6.71 -85.70
CA ALA A 262 41.20 -6.97 -85.74
C ALA A 262 40.77 -8.02 -84.70
N GLY A 263 41.58 -9.07 -84.52
CA GLY A 263 41.39 -10.08 -83.47
C GLY A 263 41.47 -9.48 -82.06
N GLU A 264 42.46 -8.61 -81.81
CA GLU A 264 42.62 -7.95 -80.52
C GLU A 264 41.47 -6.97 -80.22
N VAL A 265 40.99 -6.21 -81.22
CA VAL A 265 39.82 -5.33 -81.08
C VAL A 265 38.56 -6.12 -80.73
N ARG A 266 38.30 -7.27 -81.39
CA ARG A 266 37.15 -8.13 -81.04
C ARG A 266 37.25 -8.69 -79.63
N LYS A 267 38.45 -9.09 -79.22
CA LYS A 267 38.71 -9.61 -77.87
C LYS A 267 38.50 -8.53 -76.82
N LEU A 268 38.99 -7.31 -77.08
CA LEU A 268 38.80 -6.15 -76.21
C LEU A 268 37.31 -5.81 -76.07
N ALA A 269 36.58 -5.74 -77.18
CA ALA A 269 35.13 -5.52 -77.19
C ALA A 269 34.35 -6.60 -76.41
N THR A 270 34.73 -7.86 -76.54
CA THR A 270 34.10 -8.98 -75.80
C THR A 270 34.37 -8.87 -74.30
N ASN A 271 35.61 -8.52 -73.92
CA ASN A 271 35.98 -8.31 -72.52
C ASN A 271 35.26 -7.10 -71.92
N SER A 272 35.14 -5.99 -72.67
CA SER A 272 34.37 -4.81 -72.26
C SER A 272 32.91 -5.15 -72.01
N LYS A 273 32.27 -5.93 -72.89
CA LYS A 273 30.90 -6.38 -72.70
C LYS A 273 30.73 -7.21 -71.42
N LYS A 274 31.62 -8.18 -71.20
CA LYS A 274 31.60 -9.01 -69.99
C LYS A 274 31.78 -8.17 -68.71
N ALA A 275 32.71 -7.21 -68.73
CA ALA A 275 32.89 -6.30 -67.61
C ALA A 275 31.64 -5.43 -67.35
N MET A 276 30.93 -4.99 -68.40
CA MET A 276 29.68 -4.25 -68.24
C MET A 276 28.56 -5.11 -67.65
N ASP A 277 28.47 -6.39 -68.00
CA ASP A 277 27.49 -7.31 -67.41
C ASP A 277 27.77 -7.50 -65.91
N GLU A 278 29.03 -7.66 -65.51
CA GLU A 278 29.42 -7.73 -64.10
C GLU A 278 29.10 -6.43 -63.35
N ILE A 279 29.30 -5.26 -63.95
CA ILE A 279 28.92 -3.95 -63.37
C ILE A 279 27.40 -3.85 -63.21
N GLN A 280 26.62 -4.24 -64.22
CA GLN A 280 25.15 -4.21 -64.16
C GLN A 280 24.62 -5.06 -63.00
N ASP A 281 25.19 -6.25 -62.80
CA ASP A 281 24.83 -7.14 -61.69
C ASP A 281 25.15 -6.50 -60.33
N LYS A 282 26.29 -5.81 -60.20
CA LYS A 282 26.65 -5.08 -58.98
C LYS A 282 25.73 -3.91 -58.72
N VAL A 283 25.43 -3.11 -59.74
CA VAL A 283 24.52 -1.95 -59.66
C VAL A 283 23.12 -2.40 -59.23
N SER A 284 22.57 -3.44 -59.87
CA SER A 284 21.29 -4.04 -59.49
C SER A 284 21.29 -4.52 -58.02
N GLY A 285 22.42 -5.02 -57.54
CA GLY A 285 22.63 -5.37 -56.14
C GLY A 285 22.61 -4.17 -55.19
N ILE A 286 23.15 -3.02 -55.61
CA ILE A 286 23.15 -1.78 -54.82
C ILE A 286 21.74 -1.20 -54.74
N ILE A 287 20.99 -1.15 -55.86
CA ILE A 287 19.60 -0.65 -55.89
C ILE A 287 18.72 -1.39 -54.89
N ARG A 288 18.80 -2.73 -54.87
CA ARG A 288 18.04 -3.54 -53.91
C ARG A 288 18.42 -3.24 -52.45
N LYS A 289 19.70 -3.00 -52.17
CA LYS A 289 20.14 -2.62 -50.81
C LYS A 289 19.68 -1.22 -50.44
N LEU A 290 19.66 -0.28 -51.39
CA LEU A 290 19.14 1.07 -51.18
C LEU A 290 17.66 1.05 -50.79
N GLY A 291 16.82 0.31 -51.50
CA GLY A 291 15.40 0.19 -51.14
C GLY A 291 15.18 -0.39 -49.73
N LEU A 292 16.05 -1.32 -49.28
CA LEU A 292 16.02 -1.81 -47.90
C LEU A 292 16.44 -0.74 -46.88
N VAL A 293 17.44 0.08 -47.21
CA VAL A 293 17.88 1.19 -46.34
C VAL A 293 16.80 2.26 -46.24
N GLU A 294 16.13 2.60 -47.34
CA GLU A 294 15.02 3.55 -47.38
C GLU A 294 13.86 3.08 -46.49
N GLN A 295 13.46 1.81 -46.62
CA GLN A 295 12.40 1.23 -45.80
C GLN A 295 12.75 1.23 -44.30
N GLU A 296 13.97 0.83 -43.93
CA GLU A 296 14.39 0.85 -42.52
C GLU A 296 14.56 2.28 -41.99
N SER A 297 14.93 3.23 -42.84
CA SER A 297 15.00 4.66 -42.51
C SER A 297 13.63 5.24 -42.18
N GLU A 298 12.63 5.00 -43.03
CA GLU A 298 11.24 5.41 -42.78
C GLU A 298 10.70 4.83 -41.47
N LYS A 299 10.91 3.52 -41.25
CA LYS A 299 10.51 2.85 -40.00
C LYS A 299 11.18 3.45 -38.78
N THR A 300 12.48 3.77 -38.87
CA THR A 300 13.23 4.41 -37.79
C THR A 300 12.71 5.83 -37.51
N SER A 301 12.38 6.59 -38.56
CA SER A 301 11.77 7.92 -38.43
C SER A 301 10.40 7.87 -37.76
N MET A 302 9.56 6.89 -38.12
CA MET A 302 8.27 6.66 -37.44
C MET A 302 8.45 6.31 -35.96
N ASN A 303 9.37 5.42 -35.63
CA ASN A 303 9.67 5.05 -34.25
C ASN A 303 10.14 6.25 -33.43
N ALA A 304 11.01 7.09 -34.01
CA ALA A 304 11.48 8.31 -33.38
C ALA A 304 10.32 9.28 -33.10
N ARG A 305 9.41 9.50 -34.06
CA ARG A 305 8.22 10.35 -33.85
C ARG A 305 7.31 9.81 -32.73
N ASN A 306 7.08 8.50 -32.71
CA ASN A 306 6.30 7.86 -31.65
C ASN A 306 6.97 8.02 -30.29
N GLN A 307 8.29 7.86 -30.22
CA GLN A 307 9.08 8.04 -29.01
C GLN A 307 9.00 9.49 -28.49
N ALA A 308 9.05 10.49 -29.37
CA ALA A 308 8.86 11.89 -28.99
C ALA A 308 7.46 12.16 -28.41
N ALA A 309 6.40 11.57 -29.00
CA ALA A 309 5.04 11.69 -28.48
C ALA A 309 4.90 11.04 -27.10
N SER A 310 5.45 9.84 -26.91
CA SER A 310 5.46 9.17 -25.59
C SER A 310 6.24 9.96 -24.53
N SER A 311 7.34 10.63 -24.89
CA SER A 311 8.04 11.53 -23.97
C SER A 311 7.17 12.71 -23.51
N GLN A 312 6.34 13.26 -24.40
CA GLN A 312 5.42 14.35 -24.05
C GLN A 312 4.32 13.87 -23.09
N GLU A 313 3.80 12.67 -23.30
CA GLU A 313 2.85 12.04 -22.38
C GLU A 313 3.48 11.78 -21.00
N LEU A 314 4.73 11.29 -20.95
CA LEU A 314 5.47 11.13 -19.70
C LEU A 314 5.64 12.46 -18.97
N ALA A 315 5.97 13.54 -19.66
CA ALA A 315 6.08 14.86 -19.05
C ALA A 315 4.74 15.36 -18.45
N ALA A 316 3.61 15.02 -19.08
CA ALA A 316 2.30 15.31 -18.51
C ALA A 316 2.02 14.46 -17.26
N PHE A 317 2.43 13.19 -17.27
CA PHE A 317 2.32 12.30 -16.12
C PHE A 317 3.16 12.77 -14.93
N VAL A 318 4.40 13.21 -15.16
CA VAL A 318 5.28 13.82 -14.16
C VAL A 318 4.56 14.97 -13.43
N LYS A 319 3.93 15.90 -14.15
CA LYS A 319 3.16 17.00 -13.54
C LYS A 319 1.98 16.54 -12.68
N MET A 320 1.32 15.45 -13.07
CA MET A 320 0.25 14.87 -12.26
C MET A 320 0.81 14.26 -10.97
N MET A 321 1.97 13.62 -11.05
CA MET A 321 2.66 13.03 -9.89
C MET A 321 3.20 14.11 -8.94
N GLU A 322 3.71 15.23 -9.44
CA GLU A 322 4.09 16.39 -8.63
C GLU A 322 2.90 16.89 -7.80
N LYS A 323 1.75 17.09 -8.44
CA LYS A 323 0.53 17.50 -7.74
C LYS A 323 0.11 16.49 -6.67
N LEU A 324 0.22 15.19 -6.95
CA LEU A 324 -0.11 14.15 -5.97
C LEU A 324 0.84 14.18 -4.76
N ALA A 325 2.13 14.43 -4.99
CA ALA A 325 3.11 14.58 -3.93
C ALA A 325 2.78 15.80 -3.05
N ASP A 326 2.44 16.94 -3.65
CA ASP A 326 2.01 18.15 -2.94
C ASP A 326 0.73 17.91 -2.10
N ASP A 327 -0.27 17.24 -2.68
CA ASP A 327 -1.53 16.91 -1.99
C ASP A 327 -1.26 16.01 -0.76
N LEU A 328 -0.33 15.06 -0.87
CA LEU A 328 0.07 14.18 0.24
C LEU A 328 0.84 14.94 1.34
N GLU A 329 1.72 15.87 0.96
CA GLU A 329 2.45 16.72 1.91
C GLU A 329 1.49 17.65 2.68
N SER A 330 0.48 18.21 2.00
CA SER A 330 -0.56 19.02 2.64
C SER A 330 -1.38 18.21 3.66
N LEU A 331 -1.74 16.97 3.34
CA LEU A 331 -2.48 16.09 4.27
C LEU A 331 -1.66 15.78 5.52
N GLN A 332 -0.35 15.59 5.37
CA GLN A 332 0.56 15.41 6.49
C GLN A 332 0.60 16.66 7.38
N HIS A 333 0.72 17.84 6.77
CA HIS A 333 0.75 19.10 7.52
C HIS A 333 -0.54 19.33 8.31
N GLU A 334 -1.71 19.05 7.72
CA GLU A 334 -3.00 19.16 8.40
C GLU A 334 -3.09 18.20 9.60
N TYR A 335 -2.55 16.99 9.47
CA TYR A 335 -2.48 16.04 10.59
C TYR A 335 -1.61 16.57 11.74
N ASP A 336 -0.42 17.10 11.44
CA ASP A 336 0.51 17.59 12.47
C ASP A 336 -0.08 18.75 13.26
N ILE A 337 -0.78 19.68 12.59
CA ILE A 337 -1.53 20.76 13.25
C ILE A 337 -2.59 20.17 14.20
N ARG A 338 -3.41 19.25 13.70
CA ARG A 338 -4.51 18.67 14.47
C ARG A 338 -4.02 17.87 15.69
N LYS A 339 -2.89 17.19 15.56
CA LYS A 339 -2.22 16.49 16.67
C LYS A 339 -1.78 17.49 17.75
N HIS A 340 -1.13 18.58 17.36
CA HIS A 340 -0.67 19.62 18.27
C HIS A 340 -1.84 20.30 19.01
N ASP A 341 -2.97 20.51 18.34
CA ASP A 341 -4.18 21.06 18.97
C ASP A 341 -4.76 20.11 20.03
N ILE A 342 -4.83 18.81 19.74
CA ILE A 342 -5.29 17.78 20.70
C ILE A 342 -4.36 17.71 21.92
N GLU A 343 -3.04 17.73 21.71
CA GLU A 343 -2.07 17.69 22.80
C GLU A 343 -2.20 18.92 23.72
N ASN A 344 -2.44 20.11 23.16
CA ASN A 344 -2.65 21.34 23.93
C ASN A 344 -3.99 21.38 24.69
N GLU A 345 -5.08 20.89 24.10
CA GLU A 345 -6.37 20.75 24.80
C GLU A 345 -6.24 19.81 26.02
N THR A 346 -5.52 18.71 25.86
CA THR A 346 -5.28 17.73 26.94
C THR A 346 -4.41 18.29 28.07
N LEU A 347 -3.49 19.21 27.77
CA LEU A 347 -2.65 19.92 28.75
C LEU A 347 -3.44 21.00 29.50
N SER A 348 -4.31 21.72 28.80
CA SER A 348 -5.22 22.73 29.37
C SER A 348 -6.18 22.14 30.42
N GLU A 349 -6.75 20.95 30.15
CA GLU A 349 -7.61 20.24 31.11
C GLU A 349 -6.85 19.77 32.36
N LYS A 350 -5.56 19.42 32.23
CA LYS A 350 -4.72 19.01 33.38
C LYS A 350 -4.27 20.16 34.28
N VAL A 351 -4.29 21.41 33.80
CA VAL A 351 -3.92 22.61 34.58
C VAL A 351 -5.15 23.26 35.24
N SER A 352 -6.35 22.89 34.81
CA SER A 352 -7.63 23.46 35.30
C SER A 352 -8.32 22.62 36.39
N VAL A 353 -7.71 21.52 36.84
CA VAL A 353 -8.14 20.64 37.95
C VAL A 353 -7.01 20.57 38.97
#